data_AF-A0A0L8I6S4-F1
#
_entry.id   AF-A0A0L8I6S4-F1
#
_cell.length_a   1.000
_cell.length_b   1.000
_cell.length_c   1.000
_cell.angle_alpha   90.00
_cell.angle_beta   90.00
_cell.angle_gamma   90.00
#
_symmetry.space_group_name_H-M   'P 1'
#
loop_
_entity.id
_entity.type
_entity.pdbx_description
1 polymer ?
#
loop_
_entity_poly.entity_id
_entity_poly.type
_entity_poly.pdbx_seq_one_letter_code
_entity_poly.pdbx_strand_id
1 'polypeptide(L)'
;MRCLRTISNIKPIHHIHNSKILRKCNISSIEVILIKIQVRLSDHLSRMSDIRIPSQLLFGKFPKGRSVGLQRKLKNNLKRCNIPFPS
;
A
#
# COMPACT_ATOMS: atom_id res chain seq x y z
N MET A 1 8.27 14.68 9.13
CA MET A 1 7.23 15.74 9.19
C MET A 1 7.75 17.13 9.58
N ARG A 2 9.04 17.33 9.88
CA ARG A 2 9.59 18.63 10.30
C ARG A 2 9.52 19.68 9.19
N CYS A 3 9.96 19.36 7.97
CA CYS A 3 9.91 20.29 6.83
C CYS A 3 8.47 20.73 6.50
N LEU A 4 7.52 19.78 6.48
CA LEU A 4 6.12 20.11 6.21
C LEU A 4 5.51 21.03 7.28
N ARG A 5 5.90 20.84 8.56
CA ARG A 5 5.51 21.75 9.65
C ARG A 5 6.07 23.14 9.45
N THR A 6 7.33 23.26 9.04
CA THR A 6 7.97 24.56 8.75
C THR A 6 7.26 25.27 7.60
N ILE A 7 7.03 24.58 6.46
CA ILE A 7 6.36 25.16 5.28
C ILE A 7 4.92 25.58 5.62
N SER A 8 4.23 24.80 6.46
CA SER A 8 2.85 25.11 6.87
C SER A 8 2.75 26.07 8.06
N ASN A 9 3.88 26.66 8.48
CA ASN A 9 4.02 27.56 9.62
C ASN A 9 3.42 27.02 10.94
N ILE A 10 3.61 25.72 11.21
CA ILE A 10 3.12 25.05 12.42
C ILE A 10 4.22 25.01 13.46
N LYS A 11 4.09 25.87 14.47
CA LYS A 11 4.95 25.87 15.65
C LYS A 11 4.74 24.61 16.52
N PRO A 12 5.79 24.11 17.21
CA PRO A 12 5.69 22.96 18.13
C PRO A 12 4.62 23.13 19.22
N ILE A 13 4.39 24.36 19.70
CA ILE A 13 3.41 24.67 20.75
C ILE A 13 1.96 24.30 20.40
N HIS A 14 1.62 24.24 19.12
CA HIS A 14 0.25 23.91 18.71
C HIS A 14 -0.12 22.44 18.95
N HIS A 15 0.85 21.58 19.30
CA HIS A 15 0.65 20.16 19.63
C HIS A 15 -0.22 19.38 18.61
N ILE A 16 -0.18 19.80 17.34
CA ILE A 16 -1.03 19.26 16.28
C ILE A 16 -0.51 17.88 15.87
N HIS A 17 -1.37 16.88 15.79
CA HIS A 17 -1.00 15.54 15.31
C HIS A 17 -0.63 15.51 13.82
N ASN A 18 0.31 14.66 13.43
CA ASN A 18 0.81 14.57 12.04
C ASN A 18 -0.28 14.27 11.01
N SER A 19 -1.28 13.45 11.37
CA SER A 19 -2.41 13.15 10.48
C SER A 19 -3.24 14.40 10.13
N LYS A 20 -3.40 15.33 11.07
CA LYS A 20 -4.14 16.58 10.87
C LYS A 20 -3.36 17.55 9.96
N ILE A 21 -2.04 17.53 10.05
CA ILE A 21 -1.15 18.31 9.17
C ILE A 21 -1.23 17.80 7.74
N LEU A 22 -1.12 16.49 7.55
CA LEU A 22 -1.28 15.87 6.23
C LEU A 22 -2.63 16.20 5.59
N ARG A 23 -3.72 16.14 6.36
CA ARG A 23 -5.05 16.56 5.90
C ARG A 23 -5.11 18.04 5.53
N LYS A 24 -4.56 18.93 6.37
CA LYS A 24 -4.52 20.38 6.10
C LYS A 24 -3.75 20.70 4.82
N CYS A 25 -2.66 19.99 4.54
CA CYS A 25 -1.86 20.18 3.33
C CYS A 25 -2.38 19.40 2.11
N ASN A 26 -3.48 18.63 2.26
CA ASN A 26 -3.98 17.72 1.23
C ASN A 26 -2.93 16.69 0.73
N ILE A 27 -2.04 16.25 1.63
CA ILE A 27 -0.98 15.28 1.32
C ILE A 27 -1.37 13.91 1.87
N SER A 28 -1.20 12.87 1.06
CA SER A 28 -1.38 11.49 1.51
C SER A 28 -0.22 11.06 2.43
N SER A 29 -0.51 10.29 3.48
CA SER A 29 0.55 9.68 4.28
C SER A 29 1.34 8.67 3.45
N ILE A 30 2.58 8.40 3.86
CA ILE A 30 3.42 7.38 3.22
C ILE A 30 2.72 6.02 3.23
N GLU A 31 2.02 5.69 4.33
CA GLU A 31 1.23 4.45 4.42
C GLU A 31 0.16 4.37 3.33
N VAL A 32 -0.60 5.45 3.10
CA VAL A 32 -1.60 5.51 2.03
C VAL A 32 -0.96 5.36 0.64
N ILE A 33 0.20 5.98 0.42
CA ILE A 33 0.94 5.86 -0.85
C ILE A 33 1.39 4.41 -1.08
N LEU A 34 1.97 3.77 -0.07
CA LEU A 34 2.41 2.37 -0.15
C LEU A 34 1.24 1.42 -0.44
N ILE A 35 0.10 1.63 0.23
CA ILE A 35 -1.12 0.86 -0.02
C ILE A 35 -1.59 1.05 -1.48
N LYS A 36 -1.64 2.28 -1.98
CA LYS A 36 -2.03 2.57 -3.38
C LYS A 36 -1.12 1.85 -4.39
N ILE A 37 0.20 1.87 -4.16
CA ILE A 37 1.16 1.17 -5.03
C ILE A 37 0.90 -0.33 -5.01
N GLN A 38 0.70 -0.92 -3.84
CA GLN A 38 0.44 -2.36 -3.71
C GLN A 38 -0.88 -2.77 -4.37
N VAL A 39 -1.94 -1.97 -4.25
CA VAL A 39 -3.21 -2.22 -4.95
C VAL A 39 -3.00 -2.18 -6.47
N ARG A 40 -2.28 -1.17 -6.99
CA ARG A 40 -1.96 -1.08 -8.43
C ARG A 40 -1.13 -2.28 -8.92
N LEU A 41 -0.16 -2.71 -8.13
CA LEU A 41 0.61 -3.92 -8.43
C LEU A 41 -0.27 -5.17 -8.44
N SER A 42 -1.20 -5.28 -7.49
CA SER A 42 -2.16 -6.41 -7.43
C SER A 42 -3.02 -6.47 -8.69
N ASP A 43 -3.57 -5.32 -9.08
CA ASP A 43 -4.41 -5.15 -10.26
C ASP A 43 -3.64 -5.44 -11.56
N HIS A 44 -2.38 -4.96 -11.65
CA HIS A 44 -1.50 -5.29 -12.75
C HIS A 44 -1.19 -6.79 -12.83
N LEU A 45 -0.88 -7.43 -11.70
CA LEU A 45 -0.60 -8.87 -11.62
C LEU A 45 -1.85 -9.70 -11.93
N SER A 46 -3.05 -9.23 -11.54
CA SER A 46 -4.31 -9.90 -11.87
C SER A 46 -4.62 -9.91 -13.38
N ARG A 47 -4.17 -8.90 -14.12
CA ARG A 47 -4.26 -8.87 -15.59
C ARG A 47 -3.07 -9.54 -16.29
N MET A 48 -2.05 -9.92 -15.54
CA MET A 48 -0.84 -10.54 -16.08
C MET A 48 -1.07 -12.03 -16.30
N SER A 49 -0.67 -12.52 -17.48
CA SER A 49 -0.80 -13.96 -17.80
C SER A 49 -0.11 -14.84 -16.75
N ASP A 50 -0.78 -15.94 -16.40
CA ASP A 50 -0.34 -16.93 -15.42
C ASP A 50 0.95 -17.67 -15.79
N ILE A 51 1.42 -17.52 -17.03
CA ILE A 51 2.72 -18.06 -17.45
C ILE A 51 3.89 -17.24 -16.91
N ARG A 52 3.64 -16.00 -16.46
CA ARG A 52 4.71 -15.09 -16.04
C ARG A 52 5.08 -15.34 -14.57
N ILE A 53 6.38 -15.39 -14.31
CA ILE A 53 6.98 -15.62 -12.98
C ILE A 53 6.36 -14.75 -11.88
N PRO A 54 6.12 -13.43 -12.07
CA PRO A 54 5.51 -12.61 -11.02
C PRO A 54 4.09 -13.02 -10.65
N SER A 55 3.27 -13.42 -11.63
CA SER A 55 1.91 -13.92 -11.39
C SER A 55 1.97 -15.29 -10.69
N GLN A 56 2.83 -16.19 -11.16
CA GLN A 56 2.99 -17.52 -10.53
C GLN A 56 3.49 -17.45 -9.10
N LEU A 57 4.45 -16.56 -8.83
CA LEU A 57 4.97 -16.28 -7.50
C LEU A 57 3.88 -15.63 -6.63
N LEU A 58 3.07 -14.71 -7.16
CA LEU A 58 2.03 -14.06 -6.37
C LEU A 58 0.81 -14.98 -6.14
N PHE A 59 0.47 -15.91 -7.02
CA PHE A 59 -0.71 -16.77 -6.83
C PHE A 59 -0.36 -18.19 -6.36
N GLY A 60 0.93 -18.49 -6.18
CA GLY A 60 1.37 -19.80 -5.72
C GLY A 60 1.11 -20.90 -6.75
N LYS A 61 1.04 -20.54 -8.04
CA LYS A 61 0.80 -21.47 -9.17
C LYS A 61 2.05 -22.26 -9.55
N PHE A 62 3.12 -22.22 -8.74
CA PHE A 62 4.30 -23.03 -8.96
C PHE A 62 4.05 -24.48 -8.52
N PRO A 63 4.42 -25.49 -9.34
CA PRO A 63 4.23 -26.90 -8.99
C PRO A 63 4.99 -27.33 -7.73
N LYS A 64 6.03 -26.58 -7.32
CA LYS A 64 6.78 -26.75 -6.07
C LYS A 64 7.20 -25.38 -5.53
N GLY A 65 6.42 -24.81 -4.60
CA GLY A 65 6.84 -23.64 -3.82
C GLY A 65 5.71 -22.70 -3.44
N ARG A 66 5.55 -22.43 -2.14
CA ARG A 66 4.56 -21.46 -1.63
C ARG A 66 5.22 -20.11 -1.40
N SER A 67 4.77 -19.08 -2.11
CA SER A 67 5.10 -17.68 -1.82
C SER A 67 4.13 -17.10 -0.79
N VAL A 68 4.25 -17.53 0.47
CA VAL A 68 3.25 -17.19 1.50
C VAL A 68 3.35 -15.72 1.96
N GLY A 69 4.55 -15.14 1.92
CA GLY A 69 4.83 -13.83 2.53
C GLY A 69 4.21 -12.64 1.81
N LEU A 70 4.49 -12.50 0.50
CA LEU A 70 4.01 -11.37 -0.30
C LEU A 70 2.48 -11.42 -0.47
N GLN A 71 1.94 -12.62 -0.69
CA GLN A 71 0.51 -12.89 -0.76
C GLN A 71 -0.25 -12.44 0.48
N ARG A 72 0.23 -12.81 1.67
CA ARG A 72 -0.40 -12.42 2.94
C ARG A 72 -0.42 -10.92 3.13
N LYS A 73 0.69 -10.24 2.85
CA LYS A 73 0.78 -8.78 3.02
C LYS A 73 -0.15 -8.05 2.04
N LEU A 74 -0.15 -8.46 0.78
CA LEU A 74 -1.03 -7.94 -0.26
C LEU A 74 -2.52 -8.16 0.09
N LYS A 75 -2.89 -9.38 0.51
CA LYS A 75 -4.23 -9.74 0.96
C LYS A 75 -4.71 -8.89 2.13
N ASN A 76 -3.83 -8.62 3.11
CA ASN A 76 -4.17 -7.77 4.25
C ASN A 76 -4.40 -6.30 3.85
N ASN A 77 -3.61 -5.79 2.90
CA ASN A 77 -3.77 -4.43 2.41
C ASN A 77 -5.03 -4.28 1.53
N LEU A 78 -5.36 -5.28 0.71
CA LEU A 78 -6.60 -5.30 -0.05
C LEU A 78 -7.83 -5.36 0.86
N LYS A 79 -7.78 -6.18 1.93
CA LYS A 79 -8.81 -6.17 2.99
C LYS A 79 -8.97 -4.81 3.65
N ARG A 80 -7.87 -4.13 3.99
CA ARG A 80 -7.91 -2.75 4.53
C ARG A 80 -8.55 -1.74 3.57
N CYS A 81 -8.53 -2.02 2.27
CA CYS A 81 -9.16 -1.19 1.24
C CYS A 81 -10.56 -1.68 0.81
N ASN A 82 -11.14 -2.68 1.48
CA ASN A 82 -12.40 -3.32 1.09
C ASN A 82 -12.39 -3.87 -0.36
N ILE A 83 -11.22 -4.30 -0.84
CA ILE A 83 -11.07 -4.91 -2.17
C ILE A 83 -11.08 -6.44 -2.01
N PRO A 84 -11.98 -7.17 -2.71
CA PRO A 84 -11.99 -8.63 -2.65
C PRO A 84 -10.70 -9.22 -3.20
N PHE A 85 -10.13 -10.18 -2.48
CA PHE A 85 -8.97 -10.93 -2.96
C PHE A 85 -9.48 -12.14 -3.76
N PRO A 86 -9.03 -12.37 -5.01
CA PRO A 86 -9.44 -13.54 -5.78
C PRO A 86 -8.98 -14.81 -5.04
N SER A 87 -9.93 -15.73 -4.83
CA SER A 87 -9.75 -17.01 -4.16
C SER A 87 -8.95 -18.01 -4.99
#